data_AF-A0A957UI88-F1
#
_entry.id   AF-A0A957UI88-F1
#
_cell.length_a   1.000
_cell.length_b   1.000
_cell.length_c   1.000
_cell.angle_alpha   90.00
_cell.angle_beta   90.00
_cell.angle_gamma   90.00
#
_symmetry.space_group_name_H-M   'P 1'
#
loop_
_entity.id
_entity.type
_entity.pdbx_description
1 polymer ?
#
loop_
_entity_poly.entity_id
_entity_poly.type
_entity_poly.pdbx_seq_one_letter_code
_entity_poly.pdbx_strand_id
1 'polypeptide(L)'
;MSTTSLNPAENPAQELTTIEKLRGLPWAISSNTANTFFVQFTYFGSVFVLFLNRLGFNKTDIGFLLSLAPFAGLIALFIAPTVSRFGYKRTFITFFGLRNLITLALLLTPLVLSVYGAEITFGFIALIVGVFSLTRAVAET
;
A
#
# COMPACT_ATOMS: atom_id res chain seq x y z
N MET A 1 -48.76 -28.91 -4.66
CA MET A 1 -47.84 -29.95 -4.19
C MET A 1 -46.79 -30.14 -5.27
N SER A 2 -45.56 -29.69 -4.99
CA SER A 2 -44.28 -30.12 -5.61
C SER A 2 -43.20 -29.15 -5.14
N THR A 3 -42.68 -29.42 -3.94
CA THR A 3 -41.46 -28.85 -3.39
C THR A 3 -40.28 -29.46 -4.14
N THR A 4 -39.75 -28.76 -5.13
CA THR A 4 -38.46 -29.12 -5.73
C THR A 4 -37.37 -28.77 -4.71
N SER A 5 -36.94 -29.79 -3.99
CA SER A 5 -35.81 -29.78 -3.06
C SER A 5 -34.54 -29.35 -3.80
N LEU A 6 -34.03 -28.16 -3.48
CA LEU A 6 -32.71 -27.72 -3.91
C LEU A 6 -31.64 -28.50 -3.12
N ASN A 7 -30.76 -29.11 -3.90
CA ASN A 7 -29.69 -30.03 -3.53
C ASN A 7 -28.60 -29.34 -2.66
N PRO A 8 -28.14 -29.92 -1.53
CA PRO A 8 -27.23 -29.25 -0.59
C PRO A 8 -25.74 -29.34 -0.95
N ALA A 9 -25.36 -29.31 -2.24
CA ALA A 9 -24.00 -29.61 -2.68
C ALA A 9 -23.39 -28.57 -3.63
N GLU A 10 -23.52 -27.28 -3.31
CA GLU A 10 -22.76 -26.24 -4.02
C GLU A 10 -21.80 -25.54 -3.05
N ASN A 11 -20.55 -26.00 -3.05
CA ASN A 11 -19.42 -25.29 -2.43
C ASN A 11 -18.41 -24.93 -3.53
N PRO A 12 -18.51 -23.71 -4.06
CA PRO A 12 -17.31 -22.91 -4.29
C PRO A 12 -17.57 -21.45 -3.87
N ALA A 13 -16.92 -21.02 -2.78
CA ALA A 13 -16.86 -19.62 -2.32
C ALA A 13 -18.22 -18.95 -2.07
N GLN A 14 -18.74 -19.13 -0.84
CA GLN A 14 -19.93 -18.47 -0.30
C GLN A 14 -19.98 -16.97 -0.67
N GLU A 15 -20.79 -16.65 -1.68
CA GLU A 15 -21.00 -15.27 -2.09
C GLU A 15 -21.63 -14.51 -0.92
N LEU A 16 -20.96 -13.45 -0.46
CA LEU A 16 -21.44 -12.66 0.69
C LEU A 16 -22.87 -12.18 0.42
N THR A 17 -23.75 -12.41 1.38
CA THR A 17 -25.12 -11.93 1.32
C THR A 17 -25.14 -10.40 1.26
N THR A 18 -26.17 -9.79 0.66
CA THR A 18 -26.29 -8.33 0.56
C THR A 18 -26.15 -7.64 1.91
N ILE A 19 -26.64 -8.27 2.99
CA ILE A 19 -26.54 -7.77 4.36
C ILE A 19 -25.08 -7.77 4.85
N GLU A 20 -24.31 -8.83 4.58
CA GLU A 20 -22.89 -8.90 4.96
C GLU A 20 -22.05 -7.87 4.20
N LYS A 21 -22.32 -7.66 2.90
CA LYS A 21 -21.69 -6.60 2.10
C LYS A 21 -21.97 -5.22 2.68
N LEU A 22 -23.24 -4.92 3.02
CA LEU A 22 -23.65 -3.64 3.62
C LEU A 22 -23.01 -3.39 4.99
N ARG A 23 -22.81 -4.43 5.81
CA ARG A 23 -22.12 -4.33 7.10
C ARG A 23 -20.62 -4.09 6.96
N GLY A 24 -20.00 -4.63 5.90
CA GLY A 24 -18.58 -4.41 5.60
C GLY A 24 -18.30 -3.06 4.95
N LEU A 25 -19.27 -2.46 4.27
CA LEU A 25 -19.13 -1.20 3.54
C LEU A 25 -18.57 -0.03 4.38
N PRO A 26 -19.08 0.29 5.59
CA PRO A 26 -18.51 1.38 6.38
C PRO A 26 -17.05 1.11 6.76
N TRP A 27 -16.68 -0.12 7.08
CA TRP A 27 -15.30 -0.50 7.38
C TRP A 27 -14.38 -0.37 6.16
N ALA A 28 -14.87 -0.74 4.98
CA ALA A 28 -14.13 -0.56 3.73
C ALA A 28 -13.93 0.93 3.42
N ILE A 29 -14.96 1.77 3.59
CA ILE A 29 -14.86 3.21 3.37
C ILE A 29 -13.88 3.83 4.38
N SER A 30 -14.06 3.58 5.68
CA SER A 30 -13.18 4.13 6.72
C SER A 30 -11.72 3.73 6.52
N SER A 31 -11.46 2.47 6.18
CA SER A 31 -10.08 2.01 5.93
C SER A 31 -9.48 2.65 4.69
N ASN A 32 -10.23 2.80 3.59
CA ASN A 32 -9.77 3.50 2.39
C ASN A 32 -9.50 4.99 2.63
N THR A 33 -10.40 5.66 3.35
CA THR A 33 -10.24 7.06 3.72
C THR A 33 -9.01 7.26 4.58
N ALA A 34 -8.84 6.46 5.65
CA ALA A 34 -7.66 6.53 6.51
C ALA A 34 -6.36 6.25 5.73
N ASN A 35 -6.39 5.24 4.85
CA ASN A 35 -5.26 4.93 3.97
C ASN A 35 -4.90 6.11 3.07
N THR A 36 -5.90 6.77 2.47
CA THR A 36 -5.71 7.92 1.59
C THR A 36 -5.05 9.07 2.34
N PHE A 37 -5.53 9.42 3.54
CA PHE A 37 -4.88 10.43 4.37
C PHE A 37 -3.43 10.07 4.67
N PHE A 38 -3.17 8.85 5.14
CA PHE A 38 -1.82 8.40 5.45
C PHE A 38 -0.88 8.50 4.24
N VAL A 39 -1.29 7.97 3.09
CA VAL A 39 -0.51 7.99 1.85
C VAL A 39 -0.26 9.43 1.37
N GLN A 40 -1.29 10.28 1.43
CA GLN A 40 -1.19 11.68 1.04
C GLN A 40 -0.23 12.44 1.96
N PHE A 41 -0.32 12.29 3.28
CA PHE A 41 0.59 13.01 4.17
C PHE A 41 2.03 12.49 4.12
N THR A 42 2.23 11.20 3.86
CA THR A 42 3.54 10.56 4.05
C THR A 42 4.36 10.45 2.76
N TYR A 43 3.73 10.19 1.61
CA TYR A 43 4.47 9.85 0.37
C TYR A 43 4.08 10.69 -0.86
N PHE A 44 2.83 11.15 -0.98
CA PHE A 44 2.33 11.77 -2.23
C PHE A 44 1.83 13.21 -2.10
N GLY A 45 1.83 13.75 -0.89
CA GLY A 45 1.37 15.11 -0.63
C GLY A 45 2.49 16.12 -0.62
N SER A 46 2.08 17.38 -0.50
CA SER A 46 2.98 18.52 -0.39
C SER A 46 3.95 18.40 0.77
N VAL A 47 3.54 17.79 1.89
CA VAL A 47 4.39 17.64 3.08
C VAL A 47 5.64 16.83 2.78
N PHE A 48 5.53 15.70 2.07
CA PHE A 48 6.67 14.88 1.69
C PHE A 48 7.59 15.60 0.71
N VAL A 49 7.04 16.29 -0.28
CA VAL A 49 7.81 17.10 -1.24
C VAL A 49 8.58 18.23 -0.52
N LEU A 50 7.93 18.91 0.42
CA LEU A 50 8.56 19.95 1.24
C LEU A 50 9.65 19.38 2.15
N PHE A 51 9.44 18.20 2.71
CA PHE A 51 10.46 17.49 3.48
C PHE A 51 11.71 17.20 2.63
N LEU A 52 11.54 16.63 1.45
CA LEU A 52 12.65 16.36 0.53
C LEU A 52 13.35 17.64 0.06
N ASN A 53 12.59 18.71 -0.21
CA ASN A 53 13.15 20.00 -0.56
C ASN A 53 13.98 20.58 0.60
N ARG A 54 13.50 20.45 1.85
CA ARG A 54 14.23 20.91 3.03
C ARG A 54 15.51 20.12 3.31
N LEU A 55 15.57 18.85 2.89
CA LEU A 55 16.79 18.04 2.91
C LEU A 55 17.81 18.47 1.84
N GLY A 56 17.44 19.38 0.93
CA GLY A 56 18.31 19.92 -0.11
C GLY A 56 18.28 19.16 -1.44
N PHE A 57 17.30 18.25 -1.64
CA PHE A 57 17.20 17.52 -2.91
C PHE A 57 16.71 18.41 -4.06
N ASN A 58 17.24 18.15 -5.26
CA ASN A 58 16.83 18.84 -6.46
C ASN A 58 15.44 18.34 -6.92
N LYS A 59 14.72 19.16 -7.69
CA LYS A 59 13.38 18.85 -8.22
C LYS A 59 13.36 17.59 -9.06
N THR A 60 14.44 17.31 -9.80
CA THR A 60 14.60 16.09 -10.60
C THR A 60 14.57 14.84 -9.72
N ASP A 61 15.33 14.85 -8.63
CA ASP A 61 15.45 13.72 -7.69
C ASP A 61 14.13 13.46 -6.96
N ILE A 62 13.45 14.54 -6.55
CA ILE A 62 12.11 14.46 -5.97
C ILE A 62 11.12 13.85 -6.96
N GLY A 63 11.13 14.32 -8.22
CA GLY A 63 10.28 13.78 -9.28
C GLY A 63 10.54 12.30 -9.54
N PHE A 64 11.81 11.89 -9.53
CA PHE A 64 12.20 10.48 -9.64
C PHE A 64 11.62 9.64 -8.50
N LEU A 65 11.76 10.07 -7.25
CA LEU A 65 11.20 9.38 -6.08
C LEU A 65 9.67 9.23 -6.18
N LEU A 66 8.97 10.29 -6.57
CA LEU A 66 7.51 10.26 -6.71
C LEU A 66 7.05 9.35 -7.86
N SER A 67 7.88 9.17 -8.89
CA SER A 67 7.56 8.30 -10.03
C SER A 67 7.64 6.81 -9.68
N LEU A 68 8.44 6.40 -8.69
CA LEU A 68 8.58 4.98 -8.29
C LEU A 68 7.23 4.34 -7.94
N ALA A 69 6.34 5.14 -7.38
CA ALA A 69 5.03 4.71 -6.95
C ALA A 69 4.08 4.24 -8.07
N PRO A 70 3.75 5.08 -9.07
CA PRO A 70 2.91 4.65 -10.18
C PRO A 70 3.54 3.49 -10.96
N PHE A 71 4.88 3.43 -11.07
CA PHE A 71 5.55 2.29 -11.71
C PHE A 71 5.44 0.99 -10.91
N ALA A 72 5.54 1.05 -9.57
CA ALA A 72 5.32 -0.12 -8.73
C ALA A 72 3.88 -0.67 -8.86
N GLY A 73 2.90 0.20 -9.10
CA GLY A 73 1.52 -0.20 -9.37
C GLY A 73 1.37 -1.12 -10.59
N LEU A 74 2.24 -1.02 -11.60
CA LEU A 74 2.20 -1.91 -12.78
C LEU A 74 2.47 -3.38 -12.42
N ILE A 75 3.22 -3.61 -11.34
CA ILE A 75 3.56 -4.97 -10.87
C ILE A 75 2.32 -5.69 -10.31
N ALA A 76 1.32 -4.96 -9.82
CA ALA A 76 0.06 -5.52 -9.31
C ALA A 76 -0.63 -6.43 -10.34
N LEU A 77 -0.57 -6.09 -11.63
CA LEU A 77 -1.18 -6.87 -12.71
C LEU A 77 -0.63 -8.31 -12.78
N PHE A 78 0.65 -8.48 -12.49
CA PHE A 78 1.31 -9.78 -12.51
C PHE A 78 1.15 -10.55 -11.20
N ILE A 79 0.98 -9.84 -10.09
CA ILE A 79 0.90 -10.45 -8.75
C ILE A 79 -0.54 -10.87 -8.40
N ALA A 80 -1.57 -10.30 -9.04
CA ALA A 80 -2.98 -10.66 -8.87
C ALA A 80 -3.29 -12.17 -8.85
N PRO A 81 -2.83 -13.00 -9.82
CA PRO A 81 -3.07 -14.44 -9.79
C PRO A 81 -2.35 -15.16 -8.64
N THR A 82 -1.29 -14.57 -8.08
CA THR A 82 -0.56 -15.12 -6.94
C THR A 82 -1.28 -14.79 -5.63
N VAL A 83 -1.81 -13.57 -5.50
CA VAL A 83 -2.59 -13.15 -4.31
C VAL A 83 -3.87 -13.98 -4.17
N SER A 84 -4.57 -14.25 -5.28
CA SER A 84 -5.81 -15.02 -5.26
C SER A 84 -5.59 -16.46 -4.78
N ARG A 85 -4.40 -17.04 -5.01
CA ARG A 85 -4.01 -18.38 -4.52
C ARG A 85 -3.62 -18.40 -3.04
N PHE A 86 -3.01 -17.33 -2.53
CA PHE A 86 -2.54 -17.25 -1.14
C PHE A 86 -3.59 -16.73 -0.16
N GLY A 87 -4.60 -16.04 -0.68
CA GLY A 87 -5.75 -15.50 0.05
C GLY A 87 -5.60 -14.02 0.40
N TYR A 88 -6.56 -13.22 -0.07
CA TYR A 88 -6.58 -11.75 0.03
C TYR A 88 -6.37 -11.21 1.45
N LYS A 89 -7.04 -11.78 2.45
CA LYS A 89 -6.96 -11.28 3.83
C LYS A 89 -5.55 -11.38 4.44
N ARG A 90 -4.84 -12.48 4.18
CA ARG A 90 -3.48 -12.70 4.72
C ARG A 90 -2.45 -11.81 4.03
N THR A 91 -2.55 -11.68 2.71
CA THR A 91 -1.72 -10.77 1.93
C THR A 91 -1.92 -9.33 2.39
N PHE A 92 -3.16 -8.86 2.46
CA PHE A 92 -3.46 -7.49 2.89
C PHE A 92 -2.86 -7.18 4.27
N ILE A 93 -3.09 -8.01 5.29
CA ILE A 93 -2.59 -7.74 6.65
C ILE A 93 -1.06 -7.74 6.70
N THR A 94 -0.41 -8.70 6.02
CA THR A 94 1.05 -8.82 6.03
C THR A 94 1.71 -7.62 5.35
N PHE A 95 1.25 -7.27 4.14
CA PHE A 95 1.81 -6.17 3.37
C PHE A 95 1.42 -4.81 3.94
N PHE A 96 0.23 -4.66 4.52
CA PHE A 96 -0.17 -3.47 5.26
C PHE A 96 0.70 -3.26 6.50
N GLY A 97 1.00 -4.31 7.26
CA GLY A 97 1.92 -4.23 8.41
C GLY A 97 3.35 -3.88 7.98
N LEU A 98 3.87 -4.61 7.00
CA LEU A 98 5.22 -4.40 6.47
C LEU A 98 5.42 -2.98 5.94
N ARG A 99 4.43 -2.45 5.23
CA ARG A 99 4.39 -1.07 4.75
C ARG A 99 4.61 -0.08 5.89
N ASN A 100 3.85 -0.19 6.97
CA ASN A 100 3.97 0.72 8.12
C ASN A 100 5.34 0.59 8.80
N LEU A 101 5.88 -0.62 8.90
CA LEU A 101 7.24 -0.84 9.44
C LEU A 101 8.32 -0.16 8.59
N ILE A 102 8.21 -0.24 7.26
CA ILE A 102 9.13 0.44 6.34
C ILE A 102 8.99 1.96 6.45
N THR A 103 7.75 2.46 6.56
CA THR A 103 7.50 3.89 6.77
C THR A 103 8.12 4.42 8.06
N LEU A 104 8.17 3.64 9.14
CA LEU A 104 8.84 4.06 10.37
C LEU A 104 10.34 4.35 10.14
N ALA A 105 10.98 3.72 9.15
CA ALA A 105 12.37 4.01 8.82
C ALA A 105 12.59 5.45 8.27
N LEU A 106 11.55 6.12 7.73
CA LEU A 106 11.64 7.54 7.34
C LEU A 106 11.87 8.46 8.54
N LEU A 107 11.48 8.06 9.75
CA LEU A 107 11.75 8.86 10.96
C LEU A 107 13.25 8.88 11.29
N LEU A 108 14.02 7.93 10.77
CA LEU A 108 15.48 7.87 10.96
C LEU A 108 16.25 8.71 9.92
N THR A 109 15.58 9.23 8.89
CA THR A 109 16.20 10.07 7.85
C THR A 109 17.02 11.26 8.38
N PRO A 110 16.59 12.06 9.38
CA PRO A 110 17.42 13.16 9.88
C PRO A 110 18.73 12.69 10.53
N LEU A 111 18.72 11.51 11.16
CA LEU A 111 19.94 10.91 11.73
C LEU A 111 20.89 10.48 10.61
N VAL A 112 20.36 9.83 9.58
CA VAL A 112 21.15 9.41 8.41
C VAL A 112 21.79 10.62 7.72
N LEU A 113 21.04 11.72 7.56
CA LEU A 113 21.56 12.95 6.98
C LEU A 113 22.72 13.54 7.81
N SER A 114 22.59 13.54 9.14
CA SER A 114 23.60 14.11 10.04
C SER A 114 24.91 13.33 10.08
N VAL A 115 24.88 12.01 9.83
CA VAL A 115 26.05 11.12 9.93
C VAL A 115 26.68 10.83 8.57
N TYR A 116 25.86 10.63 7.53
CA TYR A 116 26.28 10.07 6.23
C TYR A 116 26.15 11.06 5.06
N GLY A 117 25.52 12.22 5.27
CA GLY A 117 25.36 13.25 4.24
C GLY A 117 24.24 12.97 3.22
N ALA A 118 24.11 13.87 2.25
CA ALA A 118 22.94 13.95 1.36
C ALA A 118 22.84 12.80 0.35
N GLU A 119 23.97 12.34 -0.21
CA GLU A 119 24.00 11.30 -1.26
C GLU A 119 23.48 9.96 -0.74
N ILE A 120 23.98 9.50 0.41
CA ILE A 120 23.52 8.25 1.06
C ILE A 120 22.07 8.39 1.52
N THR A 121 21.67 9.58 2.00
CA THR A 121 20.29 9.85 2.42
C THR A 121 19.31 9.72 1.25
N PHE A 122 19.69 10.15 0.04
CA PHE A 122 18.86 9.98 -1.14
C PHE A 122 18.62 8.49 -1.44
N GLY A 123 19.69 7.69 -1.49
CA GLY A 123 19.58 6.24 -1.75
C GLY A 123 18.72 5.53 -0.70
N PHE A 124 18.85 5.92 0.57
CA PHE A 124 18.03 5.41 1.67
C PHE A 124 16.54 5.72 1.48
N ILE A 125 16.20 6.97 1.15
CA ILE A 125 14.82 7.36 0.88
C ILE A 125 14.29 6.67 -0.37
N ALA A 126 15.07 6.57 -1.44
CA ALA A 126 14.69 5.88 -2.67
C ALA A 126 14.36 4.40 -2.42
N LEU A 127 15.18 3.72 -1.62
CA LEU A 127 14.92 2.35 -1.20
C LEU A 127 13.61 2.26 -0.42
N ILE A 128 13.41 3.12 0.59
CA ILE A 128 12.19 3.13 1.41
C ILE A 128 10.95 3.37 0.55
N VAL A 129 10.96 4.41 -0.30
CA VAL A 129 9.84 4.75 -1.19
C VAL A 129 9.58 3.62 -2.18
N GLY A 130 10.62 3.00 -2.74
CA GLY A 130 10.49 1.86 -3.64
C GLY A 130 9.84 0.65 -2.98
N VAL A 131 10.36 0.20 -1.83
CA VAL A 131 9.81 -0.95 -1.11
C VAL A 131 8.41 -0.65 -0.58
N PHE A 132 8.16 0.56 -0.06
CA PHE A 132 6.82 1.01 0.31
C PHE A 132 5.84 0.92 -0.87
N SER A 133 6.25 1.41 -2.04
CA SER A 133 5.41 1.42 -3.24
C SER A 133 5.09 0.01 -3.73
N LEU A 134 6.08 -0.89 -3.69
CA LEU A 134 5.88 -2.30 -4.03
C LEU A 134 4.94 -3.00 -3.06
N THR A 135 5.18 -2.85 -1.75
CA THR A 135 4.34 -3.48 -0.73
C THR A 135 2.90 -2.97 -0.77
N ARG A 136 2.72 -1.68 -1.06
CA ARG A 136 1.40 -1.09 -1.31
C ARG A 136 0.73 -1.69 -2.54
N ALA A 137 1.44 -1.80 -3.67
CA ALA A 137 0.87 -2.36 -4.90
C ALA A 137 0.35 -3.80 -4.67
N VAL A 138 1.10 -4.62 -3.93
CA VAL A 138 0.69 -5.99 -3.58
C VAL A 138 -0.48 -6.01 -2.59
N ALA A 139 -0.52 -5.10 -1.62
CA ALA A 139 -1.61 -5.02 -0.64
C ALA A 139 -2.94 -4.59 -1.28
N GLU A 140 -2.91 -3.75 -2.31
CA GLU A 140 -4.09 -3.20 -2.99
C GLU A 140 -4.57 -4.08 -4.18
N THR A 141 -3.93 -5.24 -4.40
CA THR A 141 -4.30 -6.25 -5.42
C THR A 141 -5.26 -7.30 -4.88
#